data_AF-A0A3Q3FB08-F1
#
_entry.id   AF-A0A3Q3FB08-F1
#
_cell.length_a   1.000
_cell.length_b   1.000
_cell.length_c   1.000
_cell.angle_alpha   90.00
_cell.angle_beta   90.00
_cell.angle_gamma   90.00
#
_symmetry.space_group_name_H-M   'P 1'
#
loop_
_entity.id
_entity.type
_entity.pdbx_description
1 polymer ?
#
loop_
_entity_poly.entity_id
_entity_poly.type
_entity_poly.pdbx_seq_one_letter_code
_entity_poly.pdbx_strand_id
1 'polypeptide(L)'
;MSTSHLAESSVNFFNPDANKKIHTGEKPFSCVTCKKDFRFSHALTAHMRTHTGERLHSCSTCGKTFRRRSNLKSHLQIHTGEKPFTCQICGKSIRLKGGL
;
A
#
# COMPACT_ATOMS: atom_id res chain seq x y z
N MET A 1 -13.55 25.26 -30.08
CA MET A 1 -13.58 26.02 -28.81
C MET A 1 -14.59 25.35 -27.88
N SER A 2 -14.29 25.37 -26.58
CA SER A 2 -15.19 25.06 -25.44
C SER A 2 -15.41 23.57 -25.15
N THR A 3 -14.52 22.91 -24.41
CA THR A 3 -14.40 22.82 -22.92
C THR A 3 -15.39 21.84 -22.29
N SER A 4 -14.86 20.73 -21.77
CA SER A 4 -15.49 19.99 -20.67
C SER A 4 -14.41 19.41 -19.76
N HIS A 5 -14.06 20.26 -18.79
CA HIS A 5 -13.69 19.98 -17.40
C HIS A 5 -12.71 18.83 -17.11
N LEU A 6 -11.49 19.27 -16.76
CA LEU A 6 -10.42 18.52 -16.12
C LEU A 6 -10.92 17.87 -14.81
N ALA A 7 -10.68 16.56 -14.69
CA ALA A 7 -10.80 15.83 -13.44
C ALA A 7 -9.64 16.20 -12.51
N GLU A 8 -9.71 17.36 -11.87
CA GLU A 8 -8.80 17.78 -10.82
C GLU A 8 -9.51 17.59 -9.47
N SER A 9 -9.41 16.39 -8.91
CA SER A 9 -9.73 16.16 -7.48
C SER A 9 -8.47 15.67 -6.78
N SER A 10 -7.43 16.47 -6.92
CA SER A 10 -6.22 16.39 -6.10
C SER A 10 -6.44 17.27 -4.87
N VAL A 11 -7.08 16.73 -3.83
CA VAL A 11 -7.06 17.36 -2.50
C VAL A 11 -5.66 17.15 -1.92
N ASN A 12 -4.71 17.96 -2.40
CA ASN A 12 -3.36 18.07 -1.87
C ASN A 12 -3.35 19.10 -0.74
N PHE A 13 -3.69 18.68 0.49
CA PHE A 13 -3.28 19.44 1.67
C PHE A 13 -1.84 19.03 2.03
N PHE A 14 -0.89 19.58 1.28
CA PHE A 14 0.54 19.40 1.50
C PHE A 14 1.08 20.57 2.34
N ASN A 15 1.62 20.27 3.53
CA ASN A 15 2.42 21.21 4.31
C ASN A 15 3.91 20.84 4.13
N PRO A 16 4.75 21.69 3.50
CA PRO A 16 6.13 21.35 3.14
C PRO A 16 7.14 21.29 4.31
N ASP A 17 6.77 21.66 5.53
CA ASP A 17 7.67 21.61 6.69
C ASP A 17 7.52 20.30 7.48
N ALA A 18 8.03 19.19 6.95
CA ALA A 18 8.11 17.93 7.70
C ALA A 18 9.32 17.06 7.31
N ASN A 19 10.37 17.65 6.73
CA ASN A 19 11.59 16.92 6.38
C ASN A 19 12.63 16.87 7.51
N LYS A 20 12.24 17.11 8.77
CA LYS A 20 13.20 17.06 9.89
C LYS A 20 12.70 16.13 10.99
N LYS A 21 13.32 14.95 11.01
CA LYS A 21 13.56 14.08 12.17
C LYS A 21 12.33 13.74 13.02
N ILE A 22 11.82 12.52 12.87
CA ILE A 22 10.97 11.92 13.91
C ILE A 22 11.54 10.54 14.24
N HIS A 23 12.46 10.50 15.20
CA HIS A 23 12.81 9.32 15.99
C HIS A 23 12.00 9.27 17.30
N THR A 24 10.86 9.98 17.37
CA THR A 24 10.06 10.24 18.59
C THR A 24 8.72 9.49 18.64
N GLY A 25 8.41 8.64 17.66
CA GLY A 25 7.15 7.87 17.65
C GLY A 25 5.91 8.70 17.32
N GLU A 26 6.06 9.98 16.99
CA GLU A 26 4.96 10.86 16.58
C GLU A 26 4.35 10.39 15.26
N LYS A 27 3.02 10.47 15.18
CA LYS A 27 2.21 10.06 14.02
C LYS A 27 1.41 11.26 13.51
N PRO A 28 2.04 12.19 12.80
CA PRO A 28 1.42 13.46 12.40
C PRO A 28 0.33 13.31 11.32
N PHE A 29 0.19 12.13 10.70
CA PHE A 29 -0.75 11.91 9.61
C PHE A 29 -1.98 11.13 10.08
N SER A 30 -3.10 11.81 10.29
CA SER A 30 -4.35 11.20 10.80
C SER A 30 -5.38 10.94 9.70
N CYS A 31 -6.04 9.79 9.77
CA CYS A 31 -7.20 9.50 8.93
C CYS A 31 -8.43 10.24 9.42
N VAL A 32 -9.06 11.05 8.56
CA VAL A 32 -10.27 11.80 8.92
C VAL A 32 -11.48 10.89 9.19
N THR A 33 -11.55 9.75 8.50
CA THR A 33 -12.69 8.82 8.54
C THR A 33 -12.70 7.96 9.79
N CYS A 34 -11.54 7.41 10.21
CA CYS A 34 -11.47 6.49 11.36
C CYS A 34 -10.49 6.93 12.45
N LYS A 35 -9.97 8.16 12.37
CA LYS A 35 -9.07 8.79 13.35
C LYS A 35 -7.79 8.00 13.65
N LYS A 36 -7.38 7.11 12.73
CA LYS A 36 -6.14 6.34 12.85
C LYS A 36 -4.94 7.16 12.40
N ASP A 37 -3.88 7.14 13.20
CA ASP A 37 -2.67 7.92 12.92
C ASP A 37 -1.55 7.09 12.27
N PHE A 38 -0.76 7.76 11.44
CA PHE A 38 0.34 7.21 10.67
C PHE A 38 1.58 8.09 10.81
N ARG A 39 2.74 7.45 10.80
CA ARG A 39 4.05 8.13 10.84
C ARG A 39 4.42 8.78 9.51
N PHE A 40 3.88 8.27 8.40
CA PHE A 40 4.23 8.73 7.05
C PHE A 40 2.98 9.01 6.21
N SER A 41 3.04 10.04 5.37
CA SER A 41 1.96 10.43 4.45
C SER A 41 1.58 9.34 3.45
N HIS A 42 2.57 8.62 2.91
CA HIS A 42 2.33 7.50 1.99
C HIS A 42 1.56 6.34 2.69
N ALA A 43 1.76 6.16 4.00
CA ALA A 43 1.06 5.14 4.77
C ALA A 43 -0.41 5.54 5.00
N LEU A 44 -0.68 6.82 5.28
CA LEU A 44 -2.04 7.36 5.32
C LEU A 44 -2.72 7.28 3.95
N THR A 45 -2.04 7.64 2.87
CA THR A 45 -2.58 7.55 1.50
C THR A 45 -2.93 6.11 1.13
N ALA A 46 -2.00 5.19 1.38
CA ALA A 46 -2.28 3.77 1.20
C ALA A 46 -3.42 3.30 2.10
N HIS A 47 -3.56 3.84 3.32
CA HIS A 47 -4.67 3.59 4.23
C HIS A 47 -6.02 4.14 3.71
N MET A 48 -6.09 5.30 3.07
CA MET A 48 -7.38 5.83 2.58
C MET A 48 -8.07 4.91 1.58
N ARG A 49 -7.30 4.12 0.81
CA ARG A 49 -7.84 3.08 -0.06
C ARG A 49 -8.63 1.96 0.67
N THR A 50 -8.66 1.88 2.02
CA THR A 50 -9.54 0.92 2.76
C THR A 50 -10.96 1.40 2.67
N HIS A 51 -11.13 2.71 2.77
CA HIS A 51 -12.42 3.36 2.87
C HIS A 51 -13.07 3.45 1.50
N THR A 52 -12.29 3.72 0.46
CA THR A 52 -12.78 3.80 -0.92
C THR A 52 -12.94 2.45 -1.60
N GLY A 53 -12.37 1.38 -1.04
CA GLY A 53 -12.37 0.06 -1.67
C GLY A 53 -11.52 -0.04 -2.95
N GLU A 54 -10.75 0.99 -3.28
CA GLU A 54 -9.95 1.07 -4.50
C GLU A 54 -8.86 -0.03 -4.54
N ARG A 55 -8.88 -0.82 -5.61
CA ARG A 55 -7.93 -1.93 -5.84
C ARG A 55 -7.21 -1.74 -7.18
N LEU A 56 -6.11 -0.98 -7.14
CA LEU A 56 -5.35 -0.56 -8.33
C LEU A 56 -4.51 -1.64 -9.00
N HIS A 57 -4.29 -2.80 -8.37
CA HIS A 57 -3.33 -3.78 -8.85
C HIS A 57 -4.02 -5.10 -9.16
N SER A 58 -4.22 -5.41 -10.43
CA SER A 58 -4.82 -6.66 -10.89
C SER A 58 -3.77 -7.73 -11.18
N CYS A 59 -4.12 -8.98 -10.90
CA CYS A 59 -3.41 -10.15 -11.38
C CYS A 59 -3.86 -10.44 -12.82
N SER A 60 -2.93 -10.46 -13.76
CA SER A 60 -3.21 -10.82 -15.17
C SER A 60 -3.61 -12.29 -15.33
N THR A 61 -3.19 -13.17 -14.42
CA THR A 61 -3.46 -14.62 -14.52
C THR A 61 -4.87 -14.99 -14.05
N CYS A 62 -5.38 -14.38 -12.98
CA CYS A 62 -6.68 -14.76 -12.40
C CYS A 62 -7.65 -13.60 -12.18
N GLY A 63 -7.31 -12.39 -12.61
CA GLY A 63 -8.16 -11.20 -12.49
C GLY A 63 -8.30 -10.64 -11.06
N LYS A 64 -7.74 -11.30 -10.04
CA LYS A 64 -7.83 -10.80 -8.65
C LYS A 64 -7.17 -9.44 -8.49
N THR A 65 -7.85 -8.53 -7.80
CA THR A 65 -7.39 -7.17 -7.57
C THR A 65 -6.91 -6.95 -6.14
N PHE A 66 -5.86 -6.14 -6.01
CA PHE A 66 -5.15 -5.86 -4.76
C PHE A 66 -4.97 -4.35 -4.61
N ARG A 67 -4.93 -3.91 -3.36
CA ARG A 67 -4.75 -2.49 -3.02
C ARG A 67 -3.30 -2.04 -2.94
N ARG A 68 -2.38 -2.98 -2.70
CA ARG A 68 -0.93 -2.74 -2.61
C ARG A 68 -0.20 -3.63 -3.60
N ARG A 69 0.81 -3.06 -4.27
CA ARG A 69 1.69 -3.79 -5.20
C ARG A 69 2.42 -4.95 -4.52
N SER A 70 2.83 -4.79 -3.25
CA SER A 70 3.45 -5.86 -2.46
C SER A 70 2.54 -7.09 -2.32
N ASN A 71 1.24 -6.88 -2.19
CA ASN A 71 0.27 -7.96 -2.06
C ASN A 71 0.06 -8.67 -3.39
N LEU A 72 -0.01 -7.93 -4.50
CA LEU A 72 -0.01 -8.54 -5.84
C LEU A 72 1.27 -9.35 -6.07
N LYS A 73 2.45 -8.82 -5.76
CA LYS A 73 3.73 -9.55 -5.91
C LYS A 73 3.74 -10.86 -5.11
N SER A 74 3.31 -10.81 -3.86
CA SER A 74 3.21 -12.02 -3.01
C SER A 74 2.16 -13.00 -3.52
N HIS A 75 1.07 -12.50 -4.11
CA HIS A 75 0.06 -13.31 -4.76
C HIS A 75 0.57 -14.00 -6.03
N LEU A 76 1.32 -13.30 -6.88
CA LEU A 76 1.86 -13.86 -8.13
C LEU A 76 2.76 -15.07 -7.88
N GLN A 77 3.45 -15.10 -6.75
CA GLN A 77 4.22 -16.27 -6.36
C GLN A 77 3.34 -17.53 -6.35
N ILE A 78 2.04 -17.45 -6.00
CA ILE A 78 1.09 -18.57 -6.04
C ILE A 78 0.96 -19.20 -7.42
N HIS A 79 1.00 -18.39 -8.46
CA HIS A 79 0.96 -18.89 -9.82
C HIS A 79 2.31 -19.48 -10.26
N THR A 80 3.43 -18.88 -9.85
CA THR A 80 4.77 -19.36 -10.24
C THR A 80 5.27 -20.53 -9.41
N GLY A 81 4.66 -20.81 -8.26
CA GLY A 81 5.16 -21.83 -7.32
C GLY A 81 6.42 -21.40 -6.57
N GLU A 82 6.96 -20.19 -6.82
CA GLU A 82 8.20 -19.73 -6.22
C GLU A 82 8.11 -19.61 -4.70
N LYS A 83 9.17 -20.07 -4.03
CA LYS A 83 9.39 -19.99 -2.58
C LYS A 83 10.75 -19.31 -2.34
N PRO A 84 10.81 -17.98 -2.46
CA PRO A 84 12.09 -17.25 -2.49
C PRO A 84 12.85 -17.25 -1.16
N PHE A 85 12.22 -17.68 -0.07
CA PHE A 85 12.86 -17.72 1.24
C PHE A 85 13.12 -19.16 1.63
N THR A 86 14.38 -19.59 1.55
CA THR A 86 14.81 -20.93 1.93
C THR A 86 15.65 -20.87 3.19
N CYS A 87 15.17 -21.55 4.23
CA CYS A 87 15.91 -21.80 5.47
C CYS A 87 17.17 -22.62 5.16
N GLN A 88 18.36 -22.06 5.36
CA GLN A 88 19.62 -22.79 5.11
C GLN A 88 19.91 -23.89 6.14
N ILE A 89 19.32 -23.80 7.34
CA ILE A 89 19.52 -24.78 8.42
C ILE A 89 18.59 -25.99 8.26
N CYS A 90 17.36 -25.75 7.82
CA CYS A 90 16.28 -26.74 7.81
C CYS A 90 15.76 -27.09 6.41
N GLY A 91 16.29 -26.46 5.36
CA GLY A 91 15.92 -26.68 3.95
C GLY A 91 14.50 -26.24 3.56
N LYS A 92 13.68 -25.76 4.51
CA LYS A 92 12.30 -25.40 4.24
C LYS A 92 12.21 -24.08 3.50
N SER A 93 11.53 -24.10 2.35
CA SER A 93 11.22 -22.89 1.58
C SER A 93 9.81 -22.39 1.89
N ILE A 94 9.67 -21.11 2.21
CA ILE A 94 8.40 -20.46 2.53
C ILE A 94 8.02 -19.42 1.49
N ARG A 95 6.72 -19.21 1.35
CA ARG A 95 6.17 -18.02 0.70
C ARG A 95 5.76 -17.03 1.77
N LEU A 96 6.20 -15.78 1.66
CA LEU A 96 5.67 -14.72 2.51
C LEU A 96 4.21 -14.45 2.11
N LYS A 97 3.27 -15.04 2.85
CA LYS A 97 1.95 -14.43 3.05
C LYS A 97 1.99 -13.85 4.45
N GLY A 98 1.65 -12.56 4.60
CA GLY A 98 1.59 -11.91 5.91
C GLY A 98 0.81 -12.77 6.90
N GLY A 99 1.51 -13.21 7.95
CA GLY A 99 1.05 -14.17 8.95
C GLY A 99 2.14 -14.35 10.00
N LEU A 100 2.42 -13.24 10.72
CA LEU A 100 2.71 -13.26 12.15
C LEU A 100 1.38 -12.99 12.84
#